data_AF-A0A354IZZ8-F1
#
_entry.id   AF-A0A354IZZ8-F1
#
_cell.length_a   1.000
_cell.length_b   1.000
_cell.length_c   1.000
_cell.angle_alpha   90.00
_cell.angle_beta   90.00
_cell.angle_gamma   90.00
#
_symmetry.space_group_name_H-M   'P 1'
#
loop_
_entity.id
_entity.type
_entity.pdbx_description
1 polymer ?
#
loop_
_entity_poly.entity_id
_entity_poly.type
_entity_poly.pdbx_seq_one_letter_code
_entity_poly.pdbx_strand_id
1 'polypeptide(L)'
;GFHLTREGGHSQRRIIHAADATGHAVQVTLEQKVRAHPNIALFEHHCAIDVITSDKLTGKGVHGGAPALVGQPRCHGLYVQDESTGKVLTFEAEHTVLATGGAGKVYLYTTNPDTATGDGIAMA
;
A
#
# COMPACT_ATOMS: atom_id res chain seq x y z
N GLY A 1 -1.96 17.53 -31.09
CA GLY A 1 -1.90 18.12 -29.74
C GLY A 1 -2.74 17.27 -28.78
N PHE A 2 -2.50 17.34 -27.48
CA PHE A 2 -3.30 16.60 -26.49
C PHE A 2 -4.70 17.20 -26.33
N HIS A 3 -5.70 16.35 -26.05
CA HIS A 3 -7.04 16.80 -25.68
C HIS A 3 -7.10 17.02 -24.15
N LEU A 4 -7.46 18.22 -23.73
CA LEU A 4 -7.41 18.65 -22.32
C LEU A 4 -8.79 19.06 -21.80
N THR A 5 -9.13 18.58 -20.61
CA THR A 5 -10.35 18.92 -19.86
C THR A 5 -10.06 19.92 -18.74
N ARG A 6 -11.13 20.35 -18.06
CA ARG A 6 -11.13 21.30 -16.96
C ARG A 6 -12.18 20.87 -15.94
N GLU A 7 -11.82 20.85 -14.67
CA GLU A 7 -12.68 20.44 -13.56
C GLU A 7 -12.87 21.59 -12.56
N GLY A 8 -13.58 21.33 -11.45
CA GLY A 8 -13.84 22.30 -10.39
C GLY A 8 -12.55 22.97 -9.90
N GLY A 9 -12.57 24.30 -9.76
CA GLY A 9 -11.43 25.08 -9.30
C GLY A 9 -10.36 25.41 -10.35
N HIS A 10 -10.53 25.01 -11.63
CA HIS A 10 -9.56 25.32 -12.68
C HIS A 10 -10.01 26.48 -13.59
N SER A 11 -9.11 27.45 -13.82
CA SER A 11 -9.33 28.55 -14.78
C SER A 11 -8.92 28.20 -16.22
N GLN A 12 -8.03 27.21 -16.40
CA GLN A 12 -7.51 26.76 -17.70
C GLN A 12 -7.71 25.25 -17.90
N ARG A 13 -7.73 24.81 -19.17
CA ARG A 13 -7.76 23.38 -19.54
C ARG A 13 -6.36 22.79 -19.38
N ARG A 14 -6.18 21.94 -18.37
CA ARG A 14 -4.87 21.39 -17.99
C ARG A 14 -4.90 19.94 -17.50
N ILE A 15 -6.05 19.28 -17.63
CA ILE A 15 -6.23 17.89 -17.20
C ILE A 15 -6.14 17.03 -18.45
N ILE A 16 -5.08 16.23 -18.54
CA ILE A 16 -4.95 15.21 -19.59
C ILE A 16 -5.80 14.01 -19.23
N HIS A 17 -6.41 13.38 -20.23
CA HIS A 17 -7.27 12.23 -20.01
C HIS A 17 -7.16 11.22 -21.15
N ALA A 18 -7.58 9.99 -20.88
CA ALA A 18 -7.80 8.96 -21.89
C ALA A 18 -9.30 8.64 -21.91
N ALA A 19 -10.04 9.31 -22.80
CA ALA A 19 -11.51 9.29 -22.82
C ALA A 19 -12.09 9.48 -21.39
N ASP A 20 -12.97 8.60 -20.94
CA ASP A 20 -13.59 8.55 -19.62
C ASP A 20 -12.92 7.52 -18.66
N ALA A 21 -11.79 6.93 -19.08
CA ALA A 21 -11.13 5.82 -18.38
C ALA A 21 -9.64 6.09 -18.10
N THR A 22 -9.26 7.33 -17.79
CA THR A 22 -7.86 7.73 -17.55
C THR A 22 -7.17 6.87 -16.48
N GLY A 23 -7.84 6.61 -15.36
CA GLY A 23 -7.28 5.79 -14.29
C GLY A 23 -6.95 4.37 -14.74
N HIS A 24 -7.86 3.75 -15.49
CA HIS A 24 -7.65 2.42 -16.07
C HIS A 24 -6.46 2.40 -17.05
N ALA A 25 -6.39 3.38 -17.96
CA ALA A 25 -5.28 3.47 -18.91
C ALA A 25 -3.91 3.62 -18.22
N VAL A 26 -3.84 4.44 -17.17
CA VAL A 26 -2.62 4.61 -16.36
C VAL A 26 -2.27 3.33 -15.63
N GLN A 27 -3.24 2.70 -14.94
CA GLN A 27 -3.02 1.49 -14.16
C GLN A 27 -2.52 0.34 -15.03
N VAL A 28 -3.19 0.05 -16.16
CA VAL A 28 -2.79 -1.03 -17.08
C VAL A 28 -1.38 -0.81 -17.61
N THR A 29 -1.04 0.43 -17.96
CA THR A 29 0.30 0.75 -18.48
C THR A 29 1.40 0.52 -17.44
N LEU A 30 1.16 0.94 -16.19
CA LEU A 30 2.13 0.76 -15.11
C LEU A 30 2.26 -0.70 -14.70
N GLU A 31 1.13 -1.42 -14.60
CA GLU A 31 1.10 -2.84 -14.27
C GLU A 31 1.92 -3.67 -15.27
N GLN A 32 1.72 -3.44 -16.57
CA GLN A 32 2.48 -4.14 -17.62
C GLN A 32 3.98 -3.92 -17.48
N LYS A 33 4.41 -2.69 -17.18
CA LYS A 33 5.83 -2.36 -16.97
C LYS A 33 6.40 -3.04 -15.73
N VAL A 34 5.63 -3.08 -14.64
CA VAL A 34 6.03 -3.75 -13.40
C VAL A 34 6.19 -5.25 -13.64
N ARG A 35 5.21 -5.91 -14.26
CA ARG A 35 5.27 -7.36 -14.56
C ARG A 35 6.42 -7.75 -15.49
N ALA A 36 6.83 -6.86 -16.39
CA ALA A 36 7.93 -7.09 -17.33
C ALA A 36 9.32 -6.79 -16.73
N HIS A 37 9.41 -6.21 -15.53
CA HIS A 37 10.68 -5.76 -14.98
C HIS A 37 11.37 -6.87 -14.16
N PRO A 38 12.62 -7.26 -14.50
CA PRO A 38 13.27 -8.43 -13.90
C PRO A 38 13.58 -8.28 -12.40
N ASN A 39 13.69 -7.05 -11.91
CA ASN A 39 14.00 -6.77 -10.50
C ASN A 39 12.77 -6.44 -9.64
N ILE A 40 11.55 -6.61 -10.17
CA ILE A 40 10.31 -6.39 -9.42
C ILE A 40 9.62 -7.73 -9.23
N ALA A 41 9.45 -8.15 -7.98
CA ALA A 41 8.59 -9.27 -7.62
C ALA A 41 7.21 -8.73 -7.25
N LEU A 42 6.16 -9.29 -7.86
CA LEU A 42 4.77 -8.93 -7.58
C LEU A 42 4.10 -10.09 -6.83
N PHE A 43 3.59 -9.79 -5.64
CA PHE A 43 2.87 -10.73 -4.79
C PHE A 43 1.39 -10.32 -4.72
N GLU A 44 0.58 -10.84 -5.64
CA GLU A 44 -0.88 -10.65 -5.63
C GLU A 44 -1.51 -11.59 -4.61
N HIS A 45 -2.70 -11.27 -4.09
CA HIS A 45 -3.39 -12.06 -3.04
C HIS A 45 -2.55 -12.25 -1.77
N HIS A 46 -1.77 -11.22 -1.42
CA HIS A 46 -0.94 -11.15 -0.23
C HIS A 46 -1.36 -9.90 0.55
N CYS A 47 -2.02 -10.11 1.70
CA CYS A 47 -2.53 -9.04 2.54
C CYS A 47 -1.54 -8.73 3.66
N ALA A 48 -1.06 -7.49 3.73
CA ALA A 48 -0.21 -7.06 4.84
C ALA A 48 -1.03 -6.99 6.13
N ILE A 49 -0.55 -7.66 7.18
CA ILE A 49 -1.20 -7.70 8.50
C ILE A 49 -0.65 -6.59 9.40
N ASP A 50 0.68 -6.50 9.50
CA ASP A 50 1.33 -5.53 10.38
C ASP A 50 2.80 -5.26 9.99
N VAL A 51 3.30 -4.08 10.35
CA VAL A 51 4.70 -3.67 10.19
C VAL A 51 5.55 -4.26 11.32
N ILE A 52 6.69 -4.85 10.95
CA ILE A 52 7.67 -5.40 11.88
C ILE A 52 8.58 -4.26 12.34
N THR A 53 8.50 -3.90 13.62
CA THR A 53 9.26 -2.78 14.19
C THR A 53 10.13 -3.23 15.37
N SER A 54 11.24 -2.53 15.61
CA SER A 54 12.21 -2.86 16.68
C SER A 54 11.57 -2.98 18.07
N ASP A 55 10.55 -2.18 18.38
CA ASP A 55 9.82 -2.19 19.65
C ASP A 55 8.91 -3.42 19.81
N LYS A 56 8.27 -3.88 18.73
CA LYS A 56 7.46 -5.11 18.71
C LYS A 56 8.34 -6.36 18.88
N LEU A 57 9.55 -6.36 18.30
CA LEU A 57 10.51 -7.48 18.44
C LEU A 57 11.15 -7.54 19.84
N THR A 58 11.33 -6.40 20.50
CA THR A 58 11.98 -6.30 21.83
C THR A 58 10.98 -6.38 22.97
N GLY A 59 9.76 -6.88 22.74
CA GLY A 59 8.77 -7.16 23.78
C GLY A 59 8.32 -5.97 24.62
N LYS A 60 8.57 -4.72 24.19
CA LYS A 60 8.07 -3.53 24.90
C LYS A 60 6.57 -3.33 24.74
N GLY A 61 5.96 -3.93 23.72
CA GLY A 61 4.51 -3.88 23.45
C GLY A 61 3.71 -5.11 23.91
N VAL A 62 4.36 -6.18 24.36
CA VAL A 62 3.72 -7.43 24.81
C VAL A 62 4.26 -7.76 26.20
N HIS A 63 3.39 -7.98 27.17
CA HIS A 63 3.77 -8.27 28.56
C HIS A 63 4.88 -9.34 28.68
N GLY A 64 6.13 -8.88 28.82
CA GLY A 64 7.30 -9.68 29.17
C GLY A 64 8.15 -10.16 27.98
N GLY A 65 9.20 -9.41 27.64
CA GLY A 65 10.30 -9.95 26.84
C GLY A 65 11.41 -8.96 26.50
N ALA A 66 12.65 -9.35 26.79
CA ALA A 66 13.97 -8.87 26.36
C ALA A 66 14.38 -7.37 26.53
N PRO A 67 15.62 -7.08 26.99
CA PRO A 67 16.15 -5.72 26.99
C PRO A 67 16.26 -5.19 25.56
N ALA A 68 15.90 -3.91 25.39
CA ALA A 68 15.95 -3.21 24.11
C ALA A 68 17.26 -3.48 23.36
N LEU A 69 17.17 -3.91 22.10
CA LEU A 69 18.25 -3.66 21.14
C LEU A 69 18.51 -2.14 21.19
N VAL A 70 19.66 -1.76 21.74
CA VAL A 70 20.10 -0.37 21.81
C VAL A 70 20.31 0.11 20.38
N GLY A 71 19.31 0.81 19.83
CA GLY A 71 19.29 1.27 18.46
C GLY A 71 18.06 2.13 18.17
N GLN A 72 18.09 2.89 17.08
CA GLN A 72 16.96 3.72 16.64
C GLN A 72 15.76 2.84 16.22
N PRO A 73 14.51 3.30 16.44
CA PRO A 73 13.32 2.59 15.97
C PRO A 73 13.41 2.42 14.45
N ARG A 74 13.22 1.18 13.99
CA ARG A 74 13.35 0.80 12.58
C ARG A 74 12.23 -0.16 12.20
N CYS A 75 11.74 0.00 10.97
CA CYS A 75 10.91 -1.00 10.28
C CYS A 75 11.82 -2.03 9.61
N HIS A 76 11.54 -3.31 9.86
CA HIS A 76 12.28 -4.45 9.32
C HIS A 76 11.50 -5.20 8.23
N GLY A 77 10.29 -4.75 7.91
CA GLY A 77 9.42 -5.38 6.91
C GLY A 77 7.98 -5.55 7.36
N LEU A 78 7.32 -6.60 6.88
CA LEU A 78 5.89 -6.86 7.07
C LEU A 78 5.61 -8.32 7.44
N TYR A 79 4.62 -8.53 8.30
CA TYR A 79 3.87 -9.78 8.34
C TYR A 79 2.80 -9.74 7.26
N VAL A 80 2.73 -10.78 6.44
CA VAL A 80 1.87 -10.84 5.25
C VAL A 80 1.11 -12.15 5.24
N GLN A 81 -0.21 -12.10 5.13
CA GLN A 81 -1.02 -13.29 4.90
C GLN A 81 -1.06 -13.60 3.40
N ASP A 82 -0.65 -14.79 3.03
CA ASP A 82 -0.97 -15.37 1.73
C ASP A 82 -2.44 -15.84 1.77
N GLU A 83 -3.31 -15.16 1.03
CA GLU A 83 -4.74 -15.43 1.03
C GLU A 83 -5.07 -16.81 0.46
N SER A 84 -4.22 -17.34 -0.43
CA SER A 84 -4.45 -18.64 -1.07
C SER A 84 -4.18 -19.81 -0.12
N THR A 85 -3.19 -19.68 0.76
CA THR A 85 -2.79 -20.73 1.71
C THR A 85 -3.23 -20.45 3.15
N GLY A 86 -3.65 -19.22 3.46
CA GLY A 86 -3.96 -18.74 4.80
C GLY A 86 -2.73 -18.57 5.70
N LYS A 87 -1.52 -18.81 5.19
CA LYS A 87 -0.29 -18.75 5.99
C LYS A 87 0.19 -17.32 6.16
N VAL A 88 0.75 -17.04 7.33
CA VAL A 88 1.47 -15.78 7.60
C VAL A 88 2.93 -15.96 7.22
N LEU A 89 3.41 -15.09 6.34
CA LEU A 89 4.76 -14.98 5.84
C LEU A 89 5.43 -13.74 6.45
N THR A 90 6.76 -13.76 6.50
CA THR A 90 7.58 -12.61 6.90
C THR A 90 8.30 -12.09 5.67
N PHE A 91 8.01 -10.86 5.29
CA PHE A 91 8.72 -10.16 4.22
C PHE A 91 9.71 -9.21 4.86
N GLU A 92 10.99 -9.52 4.80
CA GLU A 92 12.07 -8.65 5.28
C GLU A 92 12.43 -7.62 4.22
N ALA A 93 12.57 -6.35 4.63
CA ALA A 93 13.01 -5.28 3.75
C ALA A 93 13.77 -4.20 4.52
N GLU A 94 14.82 -3.66 3.91
CA GLU A 94 15.56 -2.53 4.50
C GLU A 94 14.73 -1.25 4.57
N HIS A 95 13.82 -1.09 3.60
CA HIS A 95 12.90 0.03 3.45
C HIS A 95 11.52 -0.49 3.05
N THR A 96 10.49 -0.05 3.77
CA THR A 96 9.08 -0.40 3.51
C THR A 96 8.30 0.86 3.19
N VAL A 97 7.53 0.86 2.10
CA VAL A 97 6.66 1.97 1.69
C VAL A 97 5.22 1.47 1.70
N LEU A 98 4.35 2.14 2.46
CA LEU A 98 2.92 1.86 2.45
C LEU A 98 2.24 2.76 1.40
N ALA A 99 1.65 2.13 0.40
CA ALA A 99 0.89 2.78 -0.67
C ALA A 99 -0.50 2.12 -0.83
N THR A 100 -1.17 1.89 0.30
CA THR A 100 -2.37 1.05 0.45
C THR A 100 -3.69 1.74 0.09
N GLY A 101 -3.65 2.96 -0.47
CA GLY A 101 -4.84 3.74 -0.78
C GLY A 101 -5.39 4.50 0.44
N GLY A 102 -6.71 4.64 0.51
CA GLY A 102 -7.40 5.43 1.56
C GLY A 102 -8.29 4.58 2.47
N ALA A 103 -9.01 5.25 3.38
CA ALA A 103 -9.95 4.65 4.32
C ALA A 103 -11.42 4.97 3.99
N GLY A 104 -11.76 5.13 2.70
CA GLY A 104 -13.08 5.56 2.27
C GLY A 104 -14.21 4.58 2.61
N LYS A 105 -13.90 3.30 2.89
CA LYS A 105 -14.88 2.25 3.19
C LYS A 105 -15.38 2.27 4.63
N VAL A 106 -14.85 3.13 5.49
CA VAL A 106 -15.42 3.36 6.84
C VAL A 106 -16.79 4.06 6.79
N TYR A 107 -17.13 4.67 5.65
CA TYR A 107 -18.43 5.28 5.41
C TYR A 107 -19.35 4.33 4.65
N LEU A 108 -20.63 4.30 5.06
CA LEU A 108 -21.67 3.47 4.41
C LEU A 108 -21.81 3.78 2.91
N TYR A 109 -21.75 5.06 2.55
CA TYR A 109 -21.81 5.53 1.17
C TYR A 109 -20.43 6.01 0.74
N THR A 110 -19.84 5.33 -0.23
CA THR A 110 -18.50 5.64 -0.72
C THR A 110 -18.41 5.36 -2.21
N THR A 111 -17.64 6.18 -2.93
CA THR A 111 -17.28 5.95 -4.33
C THR A 111 -16.01 5.11 -4.47
N ASN A 112 -15.37 4.76 -3.34
CA ASN A 112 -14.14 4.00 -3.31
C ASN A 112 -14.41 2.50 -3.49
N PRO A 113 -13.43 1.74 -4.01
CA PRO A 113 -13.52 0.28 -4.03
C PRO A 113 -13.58 -0.29 -2.60
N ASP A 114 -14.05 -1.54 -2.50
CA ASP A 114 -14.19 -2.24 -1.21
C ASP A 114 -12.88 -2.46 -0.47
N THR A 115 -11.75 -2.36 -1.18
CA THR A 115 -10.40 -2.47 -0.62
C THR A 115 -9.89 -1.21 0.07
N ALA A 116 -10.61 -0.08 0.00
CA ALA A 116 -10.21 1.17 0.65
C ALA A 116 -10.59 1.20 2.14
N THR A 117 -10.17 0.19 2.90
CA THR A 117 -10.48 -0.04 4.32
C THR A 117 -9.58 0.71 5.29
N GLY A 118 -8.46 1.25 4.82
CA GLY A 118 -7.52 2.02 5.66
C GLY A 118 -6.47 1.18 6.38
N ASP A 119 -6.22 -0.07 5.94
CA ASP A 119 -5.33 -1.00 6.64
C ASP A 119 -3.92 -0.45 6.83
N GLY A 120 -3.36 0.20 5.81
CA GLY A 120 -2.03 0.81 5.93
C GLY A 120 -1.97 2.01 6.88
N ILE A 121 -3.09 2.71 7.12
CA ILE A 121 -3.17 3.75 8.16
C ILE A 121 -3.21 3.09 9.54
N ALA A 122 -3.90 1.95 9.67
CA ALA A 122 -3.99 1.23 10.93
C ALA A 122 -2.67 0.55 11.33
N MET A 123 -1.86 0.10 10.36
CA MET A 123 -0.56 -0.54 10.61
C MET A 123 0.59 0.45 10.94
N ALA A 124 0.47 1.72 10.54
CA ALA A 124 1.52 2.74 10.66
C ALA A 124 1.58 3.39 12.04
#